data_AF-A0A6B0WFG4-F1
#
_entry.id   AF-A0A6B0WFG4-F1
#
_cell.length_a   1.000
_cell.length_b   1.000
_cell.length_c   1.000
_cell.angle_alpha   90.00
_cell.angle_beta   90.00
_cell.angle_gamma   90.00
#
_symmetry.space_group_name_H-M   'P 1'
#
loop_
_entity.id
_entity.type
_entity.pdbx_description
1 polymer ?
#
loop_
_entity_poly.entity_id
_entity_poly.type
_entity_poly.pdbx_seq_one_letter_code
_entity_poly.pdbx_strand_id
1 'polypeptide(L)'
;MPADCLGLDAGSWKRLSLTIRIEHESMHYFTRRVFGSMKNRLLDELIADYAGIVRATGRFRADWALRFLGLESYPDYRSGGRLEHYRGDPPLSDGAFRVLQRLVTRAVENLEAWSATGDDATRPDGHIRTVVAMTRLTVEDLAAADAARRLRAAARAVAPHVGRAPRPVHARPL
;
A
#
# COMPACT_ATOMS: atom_id res chain seq x y z
N MET A 1 -19.29 1.76 1.79
CA MET A 1 -19.15 3.23 1.90
C MET A 1 -19.95 3.91 0.80
N PRO A 2 -20.79 4.91 1.12
CA PRO A 2 -21.55 5.69 0.13
C PRO A 2 -20.66 6.56 -0.77
N ALA A 3 -21.14 6.88 -1.99
CA ALA A 3 -20.39 7.66 -2.98
C ALA A 3 -20.20 9.13 -2.55
N ASP A 4 -21.22 9.72 -1.93
CA ASP A 4 -21.23 11.12 -1.48
C ASP A 4 -20.12 11.41 -0.46
N CYS A 5 -19.73 10.41 0.34
CA CYS A 5 -18.61 10.54 1.29
C CYS A 5 -17.25 10.79 0.61
N LEU A 6 -17.16 10.52 -0.71
CA LEU A 6 -15.98 10.78 -1.54
C LEU A 6 -16.19 11.91 -2.55
N GLY A 7 -17.35 12.59 -2.52
CA GLY A 7 -17.72 13.58 -3.54
C GLY A 7 -17.91 12.99 -4.94
N LEU A 8 -18.35 11.73 -5.03
CA LEU A 8 -18.56 11.02 -6.29
C LEU A 8 -20.03 10.67 -6.49
N ASP A 9 -20.45 10.54 -7.74
CA ASP A 9 -21.74 9.92 -8.05
C ASP A 9 -21.69 8.38 -7.85
N ALA A 10 -22.86 7.78 -7.62
CA ALA A 10 -22.98 6.35 -7.34
C ALA A 10 -22.45 5.47 -8.48
N GLY A 11 -22.60 5.88 -9.74
CA GLY A 11 -22.13 5.13 -10.90
C GLY A 11 -20.61 5.11 -10.98
N SER A 12 -19.98 6.27 -10.81
CA SER A 12 -18.51 6.40 -10.76
C SER A 12 -17.93 5.66 -9.57
N TRP A 13 -18.53 5.78 -8.39
CA TRP A 13 -18.07 5.02 -7.23
C TRP A 13 -18.21 3.51 -7.42
N LYS A 14 -19.29 3.02 -8.03
CA LYS A 14 -19.46 1.59 -8.34
C LYS A 14 -18.33 1.07 -9.24
N ARG A 15 -17.93 1.84 -10.26
CA ARG A 15 -16.82 1.46 -11.15
C ARG A 15 -15.48 1.48 -10.40
N LEU A 16 -15.18 2.58 -9.70
CA LEU A 16 -13.91 2.77 -9.01
C LEU A 16 -13.72 1.76 -7.87
N SER A 17 -14.76 1.53 -7.06
CA SER A 17 -14.72 0.54 -5.97
C SER A 17 -14.53 -0.88 -6.48
N LEU A 18 -15.10 -1.24 -7.62
CA LEU A 18 -14.84 -2.54 -8.26
C LEU A 18 -13.38 -2.66 -8.70
N THR A 19 -12.82 -1.62 -9.33
CA THR A 19 -11.40 -1.59 -9.71
C THR A 19 -10.51 -1.72 -8.48
N ILE A 20 -10.78 -0.94 -7.42
CA ILE A 20 -10.04 -1.03 -6.15
C ILE A 20 -10.08 -2.45 -5.62
N ARG A 21 -11.27 -3.07 -5.57
CA ARG A 21 -11.42 -4.41 -5.02
C ARG A 21 -10.68 -5.46 -5.85
N ILE A 22 -10.80 -5.43 -7.17
CA ILE A 22 -10.09 -6.37 -8.06
C ILE A 22 -8.58 -6.27 -7.85
N GLU A 23 -8.06 -5.04 -7.83
CA GLU A 23 -6.62 -4.81 -7.68
C GLU A 23 -6.13 -5.17 -6.28
N HIS A 24 -6.89 -4.85 -5.24
CA HIS A 24 -6.59 -5.20 -3.85
C HIS A 24 -6.45 -6.73 -3.67
N GLU A 25 -7.43 -7.51 -4.15
CA GLU A 25 -7.37 -8.98 -4.10
C GLU A 25 -6.23 -9.54 -4.98
N SER A 26 -5.99 -8.91 -6.14
CA SER A 26 -4.88 -9.28 -7.03
C SER A 26 -3.52 -9.04 -6.34
N MET A 27 -3.41 -7.97 -5.54
CA MET A 27 -2.21 -7.62 -4.81
C MET A 27 -1.93 -8.62 -3.68
N HIS A 28 -2.97 -9.07 -2.98
CA HIS A 28 -2.87 -10.20 -2.04
C HIS A 28 -2.38 -11.46 -2.73
N TYR A 29 -2.94 -11.81 -3.89
CA TYR A 29 -2.48 -12.97 -4.66
C TYR A 29 -1.02 -12.82 -5.12
N PHE A 30 -0.63 -11.65 -5.62
CA PHE A 30 0.75 -11.38 -6.04
C PHE A 30 1.74 -11.50 -4.88
N THR A 31 1.46 -10.85 -3.75
CA THR A 31 2.36 -10.87 -2.58
C THR A 31 2.53 -12.29 -2.05
N ARG A 32 1.43 -13.06 -1.99
CA ARG A 32 1.45 -14.49 -1.67
C ARG A 32 2.38 -15.27 -2.61
N ARG A 33 2.26 -15.05 -3.92
CA ARG A 33 2.98 -15.84 -4.93
C ARG A 33 4.47 -15.50 -5.02
N VAL A 34 4.81 -14.22 -4.85
CA VAL A 34 6.17 -13.70 -5.03
C VAL A 34 6.99 -13.75 -3.74
N PHE A 35 6.38 -13.45 -2.59
CA PHE A 35 7.09 -13.37 -1.30
C PHE A 35 6.78 -14.55 -0.37
N GLY A 36 5.90 -15.47 -0.78
CA GLY A 36 5.54 -16.66 0.00
C GLY A 36 4.76 -16.35 1.28
N SER A 37 4.31 -15.10 1.46
CA SER A 37 3.56 -14.65 2.62
C SER A 37 2.44 -13.73 2.18
N MET A 38 1.25 -14.00 2.71
CA MET A 38 0.10 -13.12 2.71
C MET A 38 -0.50 -13.31 4.09
N LYS A 39 -0.29 -12.32 4.96
CA LYS A 39 -0.83 -12.35 6.32
C LYS A 39 -1.87 -11.23 6.39
N ASN A 40 -2.91 -11.43 7.20
CA ASN A 40 -3.85 -10.36 7.51
C ASN A 40 -3.19 -9.36 8.48
N ARG A 41 -2.15 -8.69 7.99
CA ARG A 41 -1.38 -7.66 8.68
C ARG A 41 -1.70 -6.33 8.04
N LEU A 42 -1.74 -5.30 8.87
CA LEU A 42 -1.98 -3.93 8.45
C LEU A 42 -1.11 -3.48 7.27
N LEU A 43 0.17 -3.88 7.23
CA LEU A 43 1.06 -3.55 6.11
C LEU A 43 0.60 -4.18 4.78
N ASP A 44 0.23 -5.46 4.80
CA ASP A 44 -0.21 -6.18 3.59
C ASP A 44 -1.49 -5.54 3.02
N GLU A 45 -2.37 -5.08 3.91
CA GLU A 45 -3.62 -4.38 3.58
C GLU A 45 -3.35 -2.96 3.07
N LEU A 46 -2.40 -2.23 3.65
CA LEU A 46 -1.96 -0.93 3.14
C LEU A 46 -1.33 -1.05 1.74
N ILE A 47 -0.57 -2.12 1.47
CA ILE A 47 -0.01 -2.39 0.14
C ILE A 47 -1.14 -2.65 -0.88
N ALA A 48 -2.12 -3.48 -0.51
CA ALA A 48 -3.26 -3.80 -1.36
C ALA A 48 -4.16 -2.58 -1.62
N ASP A 49 -4.41 -1.75 -0.59
CA ASP A 49 -5.11 -0.47 -0.74
C ASP A 49 -4.33 0.51 -1.62
N TYR A 50 -3.01 0.62 -1.46
CA TYR A 50 -2.16 1.46 -2.30
C TYR A 50 -2.31 1.09 -3.77
N ALA A 51 -2.12 -0.19 -4.10
CA ALA A 51 -2.27 -0.68 -5.46
C ALA A 51 -3.67 -0.38 -6.02
N GLY A 52 -4.73 -0.69 -5.27
CA GLY A 52 -6.10 -0.47 -5.71
C GLY A 52 -6.47 0.99 -5.93
N ILE A 53 -6.10 1.87 -5.01
CA ILE A 53 -6.38 3.31 -5.11
C ILE A 53 -5.61 3.93 -6.29
N VAL A 54 -4.32 3.60 -6.43
CA VAL A 54 -3.50 4.07 -7.56
C VAL A 54 -4.07 3.58 -8.88
N ARG A 55 -4.46 2.30 -8.96
CA ARG A 55 -5.05 1.73 -10.18
C ARG A 55 -6.38 2.40 -10.56
N ALA A 56 -7.22 2.72 -9.57
CA ALA A 56 -8.52 3.32 -9.82
C ALA A 56 -8.45 4.83 -10.11
N THR A 57 -7.52 5.56 -9.49
CA THR A 57 -7.51 7.03 -9.52
C THR A 57 -6.27 7.66 -10.16
N GLY A 58 -5.30 6.84 -10.56
CA GLY A 58 -4.02 7.26 -11.16
C GLY A 58 -2.97 7.75 -10.17
N ARG A 59 -3.33 7.95 -8.91
CA ARG A 59 -2.43 8.36 -7.81
C ARG A 59 -2.93 7.80 -6.48
N PHE A 60 -2.08 7.77 -5.46
CA PHE A 60 -2.56 7.42 -4.13
C PHE A 60 -3.38 8.58 -3.54
N ARG A 61 -4.44 8.24 -2.80
CA ARG A 61 -5.41 9.17 -2.20
C ARG A 61 -5.50 8.89 -0.71
N ALA A 62 -4.80 9.68 0.10
CA ALA A 62 -4.75 9.50 1.54
C ALA A 62 -6.15 9.63 2.16
N ASP A 63 -6.93 10.59 1.69
CA ASP A 63 -8.31 10.81 2.14
C ASP A 63 -9.21 9.58 1.97
N TRP A 64 -9.02 8.79 0.90
CA TRP A 64 -9.75 7.55 0.67
C TRP A 64 -9.27 6.44 1.61
N ALA A 65 -7.95 6.25 1.70
CA ALA A 65 -7.34 5.24 2.56
C ALA A 65 -7.69 5.46 4.04
N LEU A 66 -7.58 6.69 4.53
CA LEU A 66 -7.96 7.04 5.90
C LEU A 66 -9.44 6.77 6.16
N ARG A 67 -10.32 7.10 5.20
CA ARG A 67 -11.75 6.80 5.33
C ARG A 67 -12.05 5.30 5.38
N PHE A 68 -11.34 4.46 4.61
CA PHE A 68 -11.47 3.00 4.72
C PHE A 68 -11.07 2.48 6.10
N LEU A 69 -10.07 3.11 6.72
CA LEU A 69 -9.56 2.73 8.03
C LEU A 69 -10.42 3.26 9.19
N GLY A 70 -11.26 4.27 8.96
CA GLY A 70 -12.02 4.96 10.01
C GLY A 70 -11.27 6.15 10.64
N LEU A 71 -10.30 6.70 9.91
CA LEU A 71 -9.39 7.77 10.32
C LEU A 71 -9.63 9.08 9.54
N GLU A 72 -10.74 9.21 8.82
CA GLU A 72 -11.04 10.40 8.01
C GLU A 72 -11.15 11.71 8.82
N SER A 73 -11.33 11.61 10.14
CA SER A 73 -11.43 12.74 11.06
C SER A 73 -10.37 12.69 12.16
N TYR A 74 -9.23 12.02 11.89
CA TYR A 74 -8.12 11.90 12.84
C TYR A 74 -7.77 13.27 13.48
N PRO A 75 -7.64 13.35 14.82
CA PRO A 75 -7.42 12.26 15.77
C PRO A 75 -8.67 11.48 16.19
N ASP A 76 -9.86 11.89 15.77
CA ASP A 76 -11.10 11.18 16.09
C ASP A 76 -11.23 9.92 15.23
N TYR A 77 -11.44 8.79 15.89
CA TYR A 77 -11.60 7.49 15.25
C TYR A 77 -13.09 7.14 15.09
N ARG A 78 -13.50 6.78 13.87
CA ARG A 78 -14.86 6.29 13.61
C ARG A 78 -14.94 4.80 13.91
N SER A 79 -15.78 4.44 14.88
CA SER A 79 -16.06 3.04 15.22
C SER A 79 -16.63 2.25 14.02
N GLY A 80 -16.27 0.97 13.93
CA GLY A 80 -16.58 0.11 12.78
C GLY A 80 -15.68 0.40 11.57
N GLY A 81 -14.61 1.19 11.73
CA GLY A 81 -13.57 1.35 10.72
C GLY A 81 -12.71 0.09 10.60
N ARG A 82 -12.13 -0.17 9.42
CA ARG A 82 -11.33 -1.40 9.19
C ARG A 82 -10.13 -1.52 10.14
N LEU A 83 -9.65 -0.41 10.71
CA LEU A 83 -8.51 -0.44 11.64
C LEU A 83 -8.76 -1.29 12.90
N GLU A 84 -10.02 -1.43 13.36
CA GLU A 84 -10.39 -2.26 14.52
C GLU A 84 -9.96 -3.72 14.36
N HIS A 85 -9.91 -4.24 13.12
CA HIS A 85 -9.49 -5.62 12.84
C HIS A 85 -8.02 -5.89 13.16
N TYR A 86 -7.20 -4.85 13.35
CA TYR A 86 -5.77 -4.99 13.65
C TYR A 86 -5.43 -4.78 15.12
N ARG A 87 -6.43 -4.79 16.02
CA ARG A 87 -6.17 -4.82 17.48
C ARG A 87 -5.53 -6.14 17.92
N GLY A 88 -5.63 -7.21 17.14
CA GLY A 88 -5.04 -8.51 17.49
C GLY A 88 -5.84 -9.26 18.56
N ASP A 89 -5.28 -10.40 18.98
CA ASP A 89 -5.83 -11.27 20.02
C ASP A 89 -4.70 -11.72 20.97
N PRO A 90 -4.66 -11.25 22.24
CA PRO A 90 -5.61 -10.31 22.85
C PRO A 90 -5.53 -8.91 22.22
N PRO A 91 -6.62 -8.10 22.32
CA PRO A 91 -6.66 -6.79 21.69
C PRO A 91 -5.65 -5.81 22.31
N LEU A 92 -5.07 -4.96 21.47
CA LEU A 92 -4.28 -3.81 21.89
C LEU A 92 -5.07 -2.95 22.89
N SER A 93 -4.38 -2.49 23.93
CA SER A 93 -4.90 -1.46 24.82
C SER A 93 -5.26 -0.19 24.04
N ASP A 94 -6.16 0.62 24.57
CA ASP A 94 -6.57 1.86 23.88
C ASP A 94 -5.40 2.82 23.66
N GLY A 95 -4.42 2.85 24.58
CA GLY A 95 -3.18 3.61 24.39
C GLY A 95 -2.37 3.10 23.20
N ALA A 96 -2.18 1.79 23.09
CA ALA A 96 -1.47 1.19 21.95
C ALA A 96 -2.25 1.36 20.63
N PHE A 97 -3.58 1.28 20.67
CA PHE A 97 -4.41 1.53 19.50
C PHE A 97 -4.31 2.97 19.01
N ARG A 98 -4.26 3.97 19.91
CA ARG A 98 -3.99 5.38 19.53
C ARG A 98 -2.61 5.56 18.89
N VAL A 99 -1.59 4.84 19.38
CA VAL A 99 -0.27 4.84 18.74
C VAL A 99 -0.35 4.25 17.33
N LEU A 100 -1.07 3.14 17.15
CA LEU A 100 -1.30 2.52 15.84
C LEU A 100 -2.00 3.49 14.88
N GLN A 101 -3.07 4.17 15.32
CA GLN A 101 -3.77 5.19 14.54
C GLN A 101 -2.80 6.27 14.04
N ARG A 102 -1.98 6.82 14.94
CA ARG A 102 -0.98 7.83 14.57
C ARG A 102 0.05 7.32 13.55
N LEU A 103 0.53 6.08 13.71
CA LEU A 103 1.48 5.47 12.77
C LEU A 103 0.83 5.30 11.39
N VAL A 104 -0.37 4.77 11.34
CA VAL A 104 -1.11 4.55 10.09
C VAL A 104 -1.43 5.86 9.39
N THR A 105 -1.92 6.87 10.11
CA THR A 105 -2.21 8.19 9.53
C THR A 105 -0.96 8.76 8.87
N ARG A 106 0.18 8.78 9.58
CA ARG A 106 1.45 9.27 9.03
C ARG A 106 1.94 8.44 7.85
N ALA A 107 1.81 7.11 7.91
CA ALA A 107 2.20 6.24 6.81
C ALA A 107 1.40 6.53 5.55
N VAL A 108 0.08 6.70 5.67
CA VAL A 108 -0.82 7.02 4.56
C VAL A 108 -0.52 8.40 3.98
N GLU A 109 -0.30 9.42 4.80
CA GLU A 109 0.09 10.77 4.37
C GLU A 109 1.45 10.76 3.64
N ASN A 110 2.45 10.05 4.18
CA ASN A 110 3.76 9.91 3.55
C ASN A 110 3.68 9.17 2.21
N LEU A 111 2.82 8.16 2.08
CA LEU A 111 2.59 7.44 0.83
C LEU A 111 1.93 8.34 -0.23
N GLU A 112 1.03 9.24 0.15
CA GLU A 112 0.45 10.20 -0.78
C GLU A 112 1.49 11.23 -1.25
N ALA A 113 2.29 11.76 -0.33
CA ALA A 113 3.40 12.65 -0.66
C ALA A 113 4.41 11.96 -1.60
N TRP A 114 4.71 10.68 -1.35
CA TRP A 114 5.54 9.84 -2.22
C TRP A 114 4.90 9.66 -3.60
N SER A 115 3.62 9.30 -3.67
CA SER A 115 2.90 9.09 -4.93
C SER A 115 2.84 10.36 -5.79
N ALA A 116 2.81 11.54 -5.16
CA ALA A 116 2.79 12.83 -5.86
C ALA A 116 4.16 13.30 -6.37
N THR A 117 5.27 12.89 -5.72
CA THR A 117 6.60 13.49 -5.95
C THR A 117 7.72 12.49 -6.24
N GLY A 118 7.44 11.19 -6.10
CA GLY A 118 8.42 10.13 -6.21
C GLY A 118 8.79 9.73 -7.63
N ASP A 119 9.83 8.91 -7.75
CA ASP A 119 10.24 8.21 -8.98
C ASP A 119 9.10 7.34 -9.58
N ASP A 120 8.05 7.09 -8.79
CA ASP A 120 6.87 6.32 -9.16
C ASP A 120 6.02 7.05 -10.22
N ALA A 121 5.69 8.33 -10.00
CA ALA A 121 4.82 9.12 -10.87
C ALA A 121 5.38 9.32 -12.29
N THR A 122 6.70 9.18 -12.46
CA THR A 122 7.39 9.46 -13.72
C THR A 122 7.73 8.20 -14.52
N ARG A 123 7.46 7.01 -13.97
CA ARG A 123 7.89 5.73 -14.56
C ARG A 123 6.72 4.79 -14.86
N PRO A 124 6.72 4.08 -16.01
CA PRO A 124 5.68 3.09 -16.32
C PRO A 124 5.58 1.96 -15.29
N ASP A 125 6.71 1.59 -14.67
CA ASP A 125 6.83 0.54 -13.65
C ASP A 125 6.88 1.09 -12.22
N GLY A 126 6.57 2.37 -12.01
CA GLY A 126 6.68 3.02 -10.71
C GLY A 126 5.89 2.30 -9.62
N HIS A 127 4.61 2.03 -9.90
CA HIS A 127 3.65 1.58 -8.89
C HIS A 127 4.06 0.21 -8.33
N ILE A 128 4.49 -0.70 -9.20
CA ILE A 128 4.94 -2.03 -8.80
C ILE A 128 6.26 -1.96 -8.03
N ARG A 129 7.15 -1.01 -8.38
CA ARG A 129 8.38 -0.79 -7.61
C ARG A 129 8.09 -0.26 -6.22
N THR A 130 7.11 0.64 -6.07
CA THR A 130 6.67 1.11 -4.74
C THR A 130 6.06 -0.02 -3.93
N VAL A 131 5.17 -0.81 -4.52
CA VAL A 131 4.60 -2.02 -3.88
C VAL A 131 5.71 -2.95 -3.38
N VAL A 132 6.69 -3.28 -4.21
CA VAL A 132 7.81 -4.15 -3.82
C VAL A 132 8.74 -3.48 -2.81
N ALA A 133 8.88 -2.15 -2.83
CA ALA A 133 9.63 -1.42 -1.82
C ALA A 133 8.92 -1.50 -0.45
N MET A 134 7.59 -1.36 -0.42
CA MET A 134 6.78 -1.44 0.79
C MET A 134 6.88 -2.82 1.46
N THR A 135 7.06 -3.92 0.71
CA THR A 135 7.25 -5.26 1.32
C THR A 135 8.55 -5.41 2.13
N ARG A 136 9.46 -4.44 2.02
CA ARG A 136 10.74 -4.40 2.76
C ARG A 136 10.75 -3.42 3.93
N LEU A 137 9.64 -2.74 4.17
CA LEU A 137 9.50 -1.72 5.20
C LEU A 137 8.45 -2.17 6.22
N THR A 138 8.47 -1.56 7.40
CA THR A 138 7.37 -1.70 8.37
C THR A 138 6.41 -0.51 8.31
N VAL A 139 5.30 -0.57 9.06
CA VAL A 139 4.39 0.59 9.19
C VAL A 139 5.11 1.75 9.86
N GLU A 140 6.00 1.48 10.82
CA GLU A 140 6.83 2.48 11.49
C GLU A 140 7.81 3.15 10.51
N ASP A 141 8.42 2.38 9.61
CA ASP A 141 9.29 2.94 8.56
C ASP A 141 8.51 3.88 7.63
N LEU A 142 7.28 3.49 7.24
CA LEU A 142 6.41 4.31 6.41
C LEU A 142 5.90 5.55 7.15
N ALA A 143 5.75 5.48 8.48
CA ALA A 143 5.32 6.59 9.32
C ALA A 143 6.45 7.55 9.72
N ALA A 144 7.71 7.17 9.48
CA ALA A 144 8.88 7.95 9.88
C ALA A 144 8.98 9.27 9.11
N ALA A 145 9.59 10.29 9.72
CA ALA A 145 9.81 11.60 9.07
C ALA A 145 10.68 11.49 7.81
N ASP A 146 11.51 10.44 7.70
CA ASP A 146 12.36 10.15 6.55
C ASP A 146 11.78 9.05 5.63
N ALA A 147 10.49 8.77 5.69
CA ALA A 147 9.83 7.70 4.91
C ALA A 147 10.14 7.76 3.41
N ALA A 148 10.12 8.96 2.80
CA ALA A 148 10.48 9.12 1.39
C ALA A 148 11.91 8.66 1.07
N ARG A 149 12.87 8.87 1.99
CA ARG A 149 14.24 8.37 1.83
C ARG A 149 14.29 6.85 1.95
N ARG A 150 13.54 6.27 2.90
CA ARG A 150 13.45 4.80 3.08
C ARG A 150 12.81 4.13 1.87
N LEU A 151 11.70 4.69 1.35
CA LEU A 151 11.04 4.24 0.13
C LEU A 151 11.99 4.29 -1.07
N ARG A 152 12.73 5.39 -1.28
CA ARG A 152 13.76 5.47 -2.34
C ARG A 152 14.82 4.40 -2.20
N ALA A 153 15.36 4.20 -1.00
CA ALA A 153 16.39 3.20 -0.76
C ALA A 153 15.86 1.78 -1.05
N ALA A 154 14.67 1.45 -0.55
CA ALA A 154 14.01 0.18 -0.80
C ALA A 154 13.73 -0.03 -2.30
N ALA A 155 13.17 0.97 -2.99
CA ALA A 155 12.85 0.93 -4.42
C ALA A 155 14.09 0.83 -5.33
N ARG A 156 15.24 1.37 -4.93
CA ARG A 156 16.52 1.18 -5.65
C ARG A 156 17.03 -0.25 -5.52
N ALA A 157 16.82 -0.87 -4.36
CA ALA A 157 17.18 -2.26 -4.12
C ALA A 157 16.23 -3.27 -4.81
N VAL A 158 15.19 -2.80 -5.51
CA VAL A 158 14.31 -3.59 -6.40
C VAL A 158 14.91 -3.76 -7.82
N ALA A 159 16.21 -3.48 -8.01
CA ALA A 159 16.89 -3.54 -9.30
C ALA A 159 16.50 -4.76 -10.16
N PRO A 160 16.33 -4.59 -11.49
CA PRO A 160 15.75 -5.60 -12.35
C PRO A 160 16.63 -6.85 -12.35
N HIS A 161 16.12 -7.95 -11.80
CA HIS A 161 16.60 -9.27 -12.21
C HIS A 161 16.04 -9.67 -13.58
N VAL A 162 15.26 -8.79 -14.21
CA VAL A 162 14.78 -8.91 -15.59
C VAL A 162 15.81 -8.27 -16.51
N GLY A 163 16.82 -9.04 -16.95
CA GLY A 163 17.81 -8.53 -17.90
C GLY A 163 19.14 -9.28 -18.01
N ARG A 164 19.44 -10.29 -17.20
CA ARG A 164 20.52 -11.21 -17.54
C ARG A 164 19.98 -12.26 -18.51
N ALA A 165 20.32 -12.10 -19.79
CA ALA A 165 20.22 -13.19 -20.75
C ALA A 165 20.84 -14.46 -20.13
N PRO A 166 20.22 -15.64 -20.30
CA PRO A 166 20.83 -16.88 -19.84
C PRO A 166 22.25 -16.97 -20.40
N ARG A 167 23.24 -17.24 -19.53
CA ARG A 167 24.61 -17.50 -19.97
C ARG A 167 24.54 -18.61 -21.02
N PRO A 168 25.15 -18.45 -22.21
CA PRO A 168 25.20 -19.53 -23.18
C PRO A 168 25.86 -20.72 -22.49
N VAL A 169 25.14 -21.84 -22.46
CA VAL A 169 25.71 -23.13 -22.06
C VAL A 169 26.78 -23.42 -23.09
N HIS A 170 28.04 -23.32 -22.68
CA HIS A 170 29.17 -23.68 -23.53
C HIS A 170 28.92 -25.08 -24.10
N ALA A 171 28.86 -25.17 -25.42
CA ALA A 171 28.91 -26.42 -26.14
C ALA A 171 30.17 -27.17 -25.68
N ARG A 172 29.98 -28.39 -25.16
CA ARG A 172 31.09 -29.31 -24.95
C ARG A 172 31.65 -29.66 -26.33
N PRO A 173 32.97 -29.56 -26.55
CA PRO A 173 33.57 -30.11 -27.75
C PRO A 173 33.42 -31.63 -27.76
N LEU A 174 33.21 -32.17 -28.96
CA LEU A 174 33.17 -33.59 -29.30
C LEU A 174 34.50 -34.27 -28.96
#